data_AF-A0A1J7FM65-F1
#
_entry.id   AF-A0A1J7FM65-F1
#
_cell.length_a   1.000
_cell.length_b   1.000
_cell.length_c   1.000
_cell.angle_alpha   90.00
_cell.angle_beta   90.00
_cell.angle_gamma   90.00
#
_symmetry.space_group_name_H-M   'P 1'
#
loop_
_entity.id
_entity.type
_entity.pdbx_description
1 polymer ?
#
loop_
_entity_poly.entity_id
_entity_poly.type
_entity_poly.pdbx_seq_one_letter_code
_entity_poly.pdbx_strand_id
1 'polypeptide(L)'
;MQPDAKVNYPIISDPNREIIKQLNMVDPDEKDSTGNLPSRALHIVGPDKKIKLSFLYPSTTGRNMDEVLRVIESLQKTSKFKVATPANWKPGKKVVISPDVTNEQAEEMFPQGFVTKDLPSKKEYLRFVKV
;
A
#
# COMPACT_ATOMS: atom_id res chain seq x y z
N MET A 1 21.00 -6.95 -6.38
CA MET A 1 20.70 -8.23 -7.05
C MET A 1 22.02 -8.94 -7.29
N GLN A 2 22.10 -10.23 -7.01
CA GLN A 2 23.27 -11.01 -7.42
C GLN A 2 23.25 -11.12 -8.96
N PRO A 3 24.41 -11.02 -9.64
CA PRO A 3 24.50 -11.04 -11.10
C PRO A 3 23.84 -12.26 -11.77
N ASP A 4 23.76 -13.38 -11.04
CA ASP A 4 23.32 -14.68 -11.56
C ASP A 4 21.87 -15.04 -11.17
N ALA A 5 21.15 -14.10 -10.56
CA ALA A 5 19.79 -14.35 -10.09
C ALA A 5 18.81 -14.49 -11.27
N LYS A 6 18.14 -15.65 -11.36
CA LYS A 6 17.09 -15.87 -12.36
C LYS A 6 15.90 -14.94 -12.10
N VAL A 7 15.52 -14.17 -13.12
CA VAL A 7 14.32 -13.33 -13.09
C VAL A 7 13.08 -14.21 -13.26
N ASN A 8 12.21 -14.22 -12.25
CA ASN A 8 11.02 -15.07 -12.19
C ASN A 8 9.70 -14.30 -12.42
N TYR A 9 9.79 -13.07 -12.96
CA TYR A 9 8.65 -12.22 -13.28
C TYR A 9 8.81 -11.64 -14.68
N PRO A 10 7.70 -11.36 -15.40
CA PRO A 10 7.79 -10.77 -16.73
C PRO A 10 8.33 -9.34 -16.67
N ILE A 11 9.05 -8.93 -17.71
CA ILE A 11 9.48 -7.56 -17.95
C ILE A 11 8.79 -7.10 -19.24
N ILE A 12 8.01 -6.04 -19.16
CA ILE A 12 7.26 -5.50 -20.30
C ILE A 12 8.18 -4.60 -21.13
N SER A 13 8.07 -4.72 -22.46
CA SER A 13 8.74 -3.83 -23.42
C SER A 13 7.76 -2.75 -23.89
N ASP A 14 8.12 -1.48 -23.71
CA ASP A 14 7.32 -0.31 -24.13
C ASP A 14 8.15 0.65 -25.02
N PRO A 15 8.58 0.22 -26.23
CA PRO A 15 9.45 1.02 -27.09
C PRO A 15 8.76 2.30 -27.60
N ASN A 16 7.43 2.27 -27.76
CA ASN A 16 6.63 3.42 -28.21
C ASN A 16 6.26 4.38 -27.06
N ARG A 17 6.53 3.98 -25.81
CA ARG A 17 6.26 4.76 -24.60
C ARG A 17 4.80 5.12 -24.41
N GLU A 18 3.92 4.23 -24.85
CA GLU A 18 2.48 4.43 -24.70
C GLU A 18 2.06 4.10 -23.28
N ILE A 19 2.62 3.04 -22.70
CA ILE A 19 2.27 2.60 -21.34
C ILE A 19 2.71 3.63 -20.31
N ILE A 20 3.95 4.14 -20.41
CA ILE A 20 4.46 5.12 -19.43
C ILE A 20 3.66 6.44 -19.46
N LYS A 21 3.13 6.83 -20.62
CA LYS A 21 2.27 8.02 -20.75
C LYS A 21 0.87 7.75 -20.20
N GLN A 22 0.26 6.63 -20.58
CA GLN A 22 -1.09 6.25 -20.13
C GLN A 22 -1.18 6.08 -18.61
N LEU A 23 -0.10 5.57 -17.99
CA LEU A 23 -0.05 5.36 -16.55
C LEU A 23 0.61 6.51 -15.77
N ASN A 24 0.90 7.63 -16.43
CA ASN A 24 1.54 8.80 -15.82
C ASN A 24 2.84 8.46 -15.06
N MET A 25 3.68 7.64 -15.68
CA MET A 25 4.96 7.15 -15.15
C MET A 25 6.17 7.86 -15.76
N VAL A 26 5.98 8.90 -16.57
CA VAL A 26 7.08 9.59 -17.26
C VAL A 26 7.97 10.30 -16.23
N ASP A 27 9.28 10.09 -16.33
CA ASP A 27 10.26 10.87 -15.58
C ASP A 27 10.48 12.21 -16.31
N PRO A 28 10.33 13.36 -15.62
CA PRO A 28 10.48 14.67 -16.25
C PRO A 28 11.93 14.95 -16.65
N ASP A 29 12.90 14.37 -15.94
CA ASP A 29 14.31 14.73 -16.07
C ASP A 29 15.12 13.68 -16.85
N GLU A 30 14.69 12.41 -16.81
CA GLU A 30 15.37 11.32 -17.54
C GLU A 30 14.86 11.15 -18.97
N LYS A 31 15.80 11.15 -19.92
CA LYS A 31 15.52 10.96 -21.36
C LYS A 31 16.67 10.30 -22.10
N ASP A 32 16.35 9.61 -23.18
CA ASP A 32 17.30 9.13 -24.18
C ASP A 32 17.12 9.90 -25.52
N SER A 33 17.82 9.48 -26.58
CA SER A 33 17.75 10.09 -27.92
C SER A 33 16.35 10.11 -28.54
N THR A 34 15.45 9.26 -28.06
CA THR A 34 14.07 9.12 -28.54
C THR A 34 13.07 9.83 -27.61
N GLY A 35 13.49 10.36 -26.45
CA GLY A 35 12.68 11.17 -25.50
C GLY A 35 12.65 10.64 -24.05
N ASN A 36 11.62 10.97 -23.26
CA ASN A 36 11.55 10.65 -21.83
C ASN A 36 11.46 9.15 -21.48
N LEU A 37 12.08 8.79 -20.37
CA LEU A 37 12.11 7.44 -19.79
C LEU A 37 11.08 7.30 -18.65
N PRO A 38 10.72 6.06 -18.24
CA PRO A 38 9.90 5.86 -17.06
C PRO A 38 10.63 6.24 -15.77
N SER A 39 9.91 6.92 -14.89
CA SER A 39 10.21 7.02 -13.47
C SER A 39 10.05 5.65 -12.78
N ARG A 40 10.40 5.57 -11.50
CA ARG A 40 10.28 4.34 -10.69
C ARG A 40 8.89 4.18 -10.10
N ALA A 41 7.87 4.22 -10.96
CA ALA A 41 6.49 3.99 -10.56
C ALA A 41 6.25 2.54 -10.09
N LEU A 42 5.31 2.38 -9.17
CA LEU A 42 4.81 1.08 -8.71
C LEU A 42 3.31 1.21 -8.40
N HIS A 43 2.50 0.37 -9.03
CA HIS A 43 1.07 0.26 -8.73
C HIS A 43 0.76 -1.11 -8.14
N ILE A 44 0.00 -1.14 -7.04
CA ILE A 44 -0.56 -2.36 -6.48
C ILE A 44 -2.00 -2.46 -6.98
N VAL A 45 -2.29 -3.48 -7.77
CA VAL A 45 -3.59 -3.71 -8.39
C VAL A 45 -4.32 -4.84 -7.65
N GLY A 46 -5.56 -4.58 -7.25
CA GLY A 46 -6.41 -5.59 -6.61
C GLY A 46 -6.98 -6.60 -7.60
N PRO A 47 -7.56 -7.72 -7.12
CA PRO A 47 -8.24 -8.70 -7.97
C PRO A 47 -9.42 -8.11 -8.77
N ASP A 48 -9.99 -7.00 -8.28
CA ASP A 48 -11.03 -6.21 -8.95
C ASP A 48 -10.49 -5.28 -10.05
N LYS A 49 -9.21 -5.42 -10.42
CA LYS A 49 -8.50 -4.62 -11.44
C LYS A 49 -8.41 -3.13 -11.11
N LYS A 50 -8.69 -2.74 -9.86
CA LYS A 50 -8.54 -1.36 -9.40
C LYS A 50 -7.18 -1.14 -8.76
N ILE A 51 -6.57 0.01 -9.03
CA ILE A 51 -5.37 0.46 -8.33
C ILE A 51 -5.74 0.70 -6.85
N LYS A 52 -5.01 0.05 -5.95
CA LYS A 52 -5.19 0.17 -4.49
C LYS A 52 -4.19 1.13 -3.86
N LEU A 53 -3.00 1.21 -4.44
CA LEU A 53 -1.93 2.09 -3.98
C LEU A 53 -0.96 2.34 -5.13
N SER A 54 -0.40 3.54 -5.18
CA SER A 54 0.65 3.93 -6.11
C SER A 54 1.82 4.57 -5.37
N PHE A 55 3.03 4.25 -5.81
CA PHE A 55 4.25 4.96 -5.47
C PHE A 55 4.83 5.58 -6.74
N LEU A 56 5.28 6.83 -6.65
CA LEU A 56 5.99 7.52 -7.72
C LEU A 56 7.31 8.03 -7.17
N TYR A 57 8.41 7.42 -7.61
CA TYR A 57 9.77 7.76 -7.20
C TYR A 57 10.52 8.23 -8.46
N PRO A 58 11.35 9.28 -8.36
CA PRO A 58 12.21 9.67 -9.48
C PRO A 58 13.27 8.59 -9.73
N SER A 59 13.88 8.61 -10.92
CA SER A 59 14.94 7.67 -11.27
C SER A 59 16.16 7.72 -10.35
N THR A 60 16.39 8.85 -9.70
CA THR A 60 17.46 9.09 -8.72
C THR A 60 17.24 8.42 -7.36
N THR A 61 15.99 8.09 -7.00
CA THR A 61 15.66 7.55 -5.67
C THR A 61 15.20 6.09 -5.77
N GLY A 62 16.02 5.18 -5.25
CA GLY A 62 15.66 3.76 -5.14
C GLY A 62 14.42 3.53 -4.27
N ARG A 63 13.59 2.55 -4.65
CA ARG A 63 12.39 2.16 -3.88
C ARG A 63 12.76 1.40 -2.62
N ASN A 64 11.94 1.56 -1.58
CA ASN A 64 11.98 0.71 -0.39
C ASN A 64 11.05 -0.50 -0.57
N MET A 65 11.62 -1.69 -0.78
CA MET A 65 10.82 -2.91 -0.99
C MET A 65 10.18 -3.44 0.31
N ASP A 66 10.73 -3.15 1.48
CA ASP A 66 10.09 -3.50 2.75
C ASP A 66 8.78 -2.73 2.93
N GLU A 67 8.74 -1.47 2.45
CA GLU A 67 7.50 -0.70 2.46
C GLU A 67 6.46 -1.28 1.51
N VAL A 68 6.89 -1.75 0.32
CA VAL A 68 6.00 -2.43 -0.63
C VAL A 68 5.36 -3.66 0.00
N LEU A 69 6.15 -4.51 0.66
CA LEU A 69 5.63 -5.69 1.38
C LEU A 69 4.68 -5.29 2.52
N ARG A 70 5.05 -4.28 3.31
CA ARG A 70 4.24 -3.77 4.42
C ARG A 70 2.87 -3.28 3.96
N VAL A 71 2.80 -2.54 2.86
CA VAL A 71 1.52 -2.03 2.35
C VAL A 71 0.69 -3.13 1.68
N ILE A 72 1.31 -4.15 1.06
CA ILE A 72 0.58 -5.32 0.55
C ILE A 72 -0.13 -6.03 1.70
N GLU A 73 0.57 -6.31 2.80
CA GLU A 73 -0.03 -6.93 3.97
C GLU A 73 -1.13 -6.06 4.58
N SER A 74 -0.91 -4.75 4.66
CA SER A 74 -1.94 -3.79 5.09
C SER A 74 -3.20 -3.91 4.22
N LEU A 75 -3.06 -3.80 2.90
CA LEU A 75 -4.18 -3.85 1.94
C LEU A 75 -4.95 -5.18 2.02
N GLN A 76 -4.24 -6.29 2.18
CA GLN A 76 -4.84 -7.61 2.34
C GLN A 76 -5.54 -7.76 3.69
N LYS A 77 -5.04 -7.13 4.76
CA LYS A 77 -5.67 -7.16 6.08
C LYS A 77 -6.93 -6.30 6.12
N THR A 78 -6.86 -5.08 5.58
CA THR A 78 -8.01 -4.17 5.53
C THR A 78 -9.09 -4.60 4.53
N SER A 79 -8.78 -5.48 3.57
CA SER A 79 -9.81 -6.07 2.69
C SER A 79 -10.60 -7.20 3.36
N LYS A 80 -10.03 -7.87 4.38
CA LYS A 80 -10.66 -8.97 5.12
C LYS A 80 -11.41 -8.51 6.36
N PHE A 81 -10.89 -7.50 7.05
CA PHE A 81 -11.44 -7.00 8.31
C PHE A 81 -11.80 -5.51 8.17
N LYS A 82 -12.84 -5.05 8.89
CA LYS A 82 -13.23 -3.63 8.97
C LYS A 82 -12.27 -2.84 9.87
N VAL A 83 -11.00 -2.80 9.48
CA VAL A 83 -9.89 -2.18 10.22
C VAL A 83 -9.02 -1.34 9.30
N ALA A 84 -8.23 -0.45 9.89
CA ALA A 84 -7.21 0.35 9.25
C ALA A 84 -5.86 0.16 9.95
N THR A 85 -4.75 0.22 9.21
CA THR A 85 -3.41 0.16 9.80
C THR A 85 -2.95 1.58 10.19
N PRO A 86 -2.48 1.80 11.43
CA PRO A 86 -2.02 3.13 11.86
C PRO A 86 -0.71 3.54 11.18
N ALA A 87 -0.32 4.80 11.37
CA ALA A 87 0.97 5.31 10.93
C ALA A 87 2.12 4.40 11.43
N ASN A 88 3.10 4.14 10.55
CA ASN A 88 4.25 3.26 10.82
C ASN A 88 3.88 1.83 11.26
N TRP A 89 2.66 1.37 10.99
CA TRP A 89 2.23 0.02 11.34
C TRP A 89 3.14 -1.04 10.70
N LYS A 90 3.47 -2.07 11.49
CA LYS A 90 4.22 -3.24 11.03
C LYS A 90 3.37 -4.50 11.18
N PRO A 91 3.61 -5.53 10.36
CA PRO A 91 3.00 -6.85 10.49
C PRO A 91 2.99 -7.35 11.95
N GLY A 92 1.86 -7.90 12.38
CA GLY A 92 1.65 -8.40 13.74
C GLY A 92 1.38 -7.34 14.82
N LYS A 93 1.47 -6.04 14.50
CA LYS A 93 1.07 -4.96 15.43
C LYS A 93 -0.45 -4.72 15.37
N LYS A 94 -0.98 -4.11 16.44
CA LYS A 94 -2.40 -3.75 16.53
C LYS A 94 -2.81 -2.82 15.39
N VAL A 95 -4.03 -3.01 14.92
CA VAL A 95 -4.71 -2.18 13.92
C VAL A 95 -5.81 -1.37 14.61
N VAL A 96 -6.39 -0.41 13.89
CA VAL A 96 -7.47 0.44 14.37
C VAL A 96 -8.80 -0.06 13.78
N ILE A 97 -9.83 -0.22 14.60
CA ILE A 97 -11.18 -0.56 14.11
C ILE A 97 -11.72 0.64 13.32
N SER A 98 -12.34 0.38 12.17
CA SER A 98 -12.93 1.46 11.36
C SER A 98 -13.91 2.30 12.20
N PRO A 99 -13.91 3.65 12.06
CA PRO A 99 -14.82 4.50 12.81
C PRO A 99 -16.29 4.24 12.50
N ASP A 100 -16.60 3.67 11.33
CA ASP A 100 -17.98 3.35 10.90
C ASP A 100 -18.56 2.10 11.57
N VAL A 101 -17.76 1.36 12.34
CA VAL A 101 -18.20 0.18 13.09
C VAL A 101 -18.71 0.63 14.45
N THR A 102 -19.94 0.27 14.84
CA THR A 102 -20.46 0.64 16.17
C THR A 102 -19.74 -0.14 17.28
N ASN A 103 -19.98 0.19 18.56
CA ASN A 103 -19.36 -0.55 19.66
C ASN A 103 -19.89 -1.98 19.75
N GLU A 104 -21.19 -2.16 19.55
CA GLU A 104 -21.86 -3.46 19.56
C GLU A 104 -21.32 -4.36 18.43
N GLN A 105 -21.17 -3.80 17.22
CA GLN A 105 -20.56 -4.50 16.10
C GLN A 105 -19.09 -4.84 16.38
N ALA A 106 -18.34 -3.95 17.01
CA ALA A 106 -16.95 -4.21 17.35
C ALA A 106 -16.80 -5.35 18.37
N GLU A 107 -17.70 -5.45 19.35
CA GLU A 107 -17.73 -6.54 20.32
C GLU A 107 -18.04 -7.89 19.66
N GLU A 108 -18.98 -7.92 18.71
CA GLU A 108 -19.31 -9.12 17.93
C GLU A 108 -18.16 -9.53 17.00
N MET A 109 -17.58 -8.58 16.27
CA MET A 109 -16.50 -8.83 15.31
C MET A 109 -15.18 -9.20 15.97
N PHE A 110 -14.93 -8.72 17.19
CA PHE A 110 -13.67 -8.89 17.91
C PHE A 110 -13.91 -9.43 19.33
N PRO A 111 -14.35 -10.69 19.48
CA PRO A 111 -14.66 -11.30 20.78
C PRO A 111 -13.43 -11.45 21.69
N GLN A 112 -12.21 -11.36 21.13
CA GLN A 112 -10.96 -11.27 21.90
C GLN A 112 -10.77 -9.92 22.62
N GLY A 113 -11.66 -8.96 22.39
CA GLY A 113 -11.61 -7.61 22.93
C GLY A 113 -10.73 -6.63 22.14
N PHE A 114 -10.95 -5.35 22.39
CA PHE A 114 -10.21 -4.23 21.82
C PHE A 114 -9.96 -3.14 22.87
N VAL A 115 -9.03 -2.22 22.57
CA VAL A 115 -8.64 -1.14 23.48
C VAL A 115 -9.09 0.20 22.92
N THR A 116 -10.05 0.84 23.59
CA THR A 116 -10.46 2.22 23.30
C THR A 116 -9.51 3.19 24.01
N LYS A 117 -8.98 4.17 23.28
CA LYS A 117 -8.15 5.24 23.87
C LYS A 117 -9.05 6.34 24.43
N ASP A 118 -8.85 6.73 25.70
CA ASP A 118 -9.49 7.94 26.25
C ASP A 118 -8.90 9.18 25.57
N LEU A 119 -9.78 10.00 25.02
CA LEU A 119 -9.45 11.22 24.28
C LEU A 119 -10.12 12.42 24.96
N PRO A 120 -9.52 13.63 24.88
CA PRO A 120 -10.13 14.84 25.42
C PRO A 120 -11.53 15.13 24.87
N SER A 121 -11.83 14.71 23.64
CA SER A 121 -13.13 14.87 22.99
C SER A 121 -14.22 13.92 23.53
N LYS A 122 -13.84 12.92 24.34
CA LYS A 122 -14.71 11.86 24.84
C LYS A 122 -15.39 11.02 23.76
N LYS A 123 -14.91 11.09 22.52
CA LYS A 123 -15.34 10.24 21.41
C LYS A 123 -14.51 8.95 21.38
N GLU A 124 -15.18 7.83 21.20
CA GLU A 124 -14.58 6.48 21.26
C GLU A 124 -14.16 5.92 19.90
N TYR A 125 -13.73 6.78 18.97
CA TYR A 125 -13.37 6.32 17.61
C TYR A 125 -12.00 5.64 17.54
N LEU A 126 -11.09 5.94 18.49
CA LEU A 126 -9.73 5.41 18.47
C LEU A 126 -9.64 4.08 19.23
N ARG A 127 -10.00 3.00 18.53
CA ARG A 127 -10.08 1.64 19.07
C ARG A 127 -9.05 0.73 18.43
N PHE A 128 -8.20 0.09 19.22
CA PHE A 128 -7.12 -0.79 18.77
C PHE A 128 -7.43 -2.26 19.02
N VAL A 129 -7.25 -3.09 18.00
CA VAL A 129 -7.46 -4.54 18.07
C VAL A 129 -6.29 -5.31 17.47
N LYS A 130 -6.06 -6.54 17.93
CA LYS A 130 -5.12 -7.47 17.31
C LYS A 130 -5.92 -8.48 16.45
N VAL A 131 -5.61 -8.50 15.16
CA VAL A 131 -6.20 -9.37 14.11
C VAL A 131 -5.10 -9.87 13.20
#